data_AF-A0A8T4RCQ8-F1
#
_entry.id   AF-A0A8T4RCQ8-F1
#
_cell.length_a   1.000
_cell.length_b   1.000
_cell.length_c   1.000
_cell.angle_alpha   90.00
_cell.angle_beta   90.00
_cell.angle_gamma   90.00
#
_symmetry.space_group_name_H-M   'P 1'
#
loop_
_entity.id
_entity.type
_entity.pdbx_description
1 polymer ?
#
loop_
_entity_poly.entity_id
_entity_poly.type
_entity_poly.pdbx_seq_one_letter_code
_entity_poly.pdbx_strand_id
1 'polypeptide(L)'
;MEQRLLNNQEYWDNFYARYNFPSFEELGFTNIKRTELDIVEPPAVLYGLKNLIDDFWEEYSAVTSSATRKQKFGVTGTDSIENINGVLKIRAFQMDHATTVFSGDRRGEKYTTLLTTSQREFLQTKLATLGVIGITQDYAGRYLVGTKAGTRITGGLKEPLPMGMVDPHKMPVGFDPFISGLLNELNEETGLYLTSSSGQALSLRADPRYGSGEDSN
;
A
#
# COMPACT_ATOMS: atom_id res chain seq x y z
N MET A 1 21.31 -16.59 -7.53
CA MET A 1 20.76 -15.29 -8.00
C MET A 1 20.56 -14.33 -6.83
N GLU A 2 19.95 -14.76 -5.72
CA GLU A 2 19.69 -13.93 -4.53
C GLU A 2 20.94 -13.38 -3.83
N GLN A 3 22.03 -14.15 -3.71
CA GLN A 3 23.30 -13.65 -3.13
C GLN A 3 23.93 -12.47 -3.89
N ARG A 4 23.69 -12.37 -5.21
CA ARG A 4 24.19 -11.25 -6.02
C ARG A 4 23.36 -9.98 -5.81
N LEU A 5 22.08 -10.13 -5.47
CA LEU A 5 21.20 -9.00 -5.14
C LEU A 5 21.45 -8.50 -3.71
N LEU A 6 21.79 -9.39 -2.76
CA LEU A 6 22.12 -9.01 -1.37
C LEU A 6 23.26 -7.98 -1.29
N ASN A 7 24.24 -8.07 -2.20
CA ASN A 7 25.40 -7.17 -2.27
C ASN A 7 25.27 -6.08 -3.33
N ASN A 8 24.10 -5.92 -3.96
CA ASN A 8 23.87 -4.89 -4.97
C ASN A 8 23.24 -3.65 -4.32
N GLN A 9 24.05 -2.61 -4.09
CA GLN A 9 23.59 -1.36 -3.48
C GLN A 9 22.47 -0.69 -4.29
N GLU A 10 22.58 -0.65 -5.61
CA GLU A 10 21.57 -0.05 -6.49
C GLU A 10 20.22 -0.80 -6.40
N TYR A 11 20.27 -2.13 -6.23
CA TYR A 11 19.06 -2.90 -5.96
C TYR A 11 18.39 -2.47 -4.65
N TRP A 12 19.17 -2.34 -3.58
CA TRP A 12 18.66 -1.92 -2.27
C TRP A 12 18.19 -0.46 -2.26
N ASP A 13 18.90 0.45 -2.90
CA ASP A 13 18.50 1.85 -3.02
C ASP A 13 17.15 1.96 -3.75
N ASN A 14 16.99 1.24 -4.87
CA ASN A 14 15.71 1.18 -5.58
C ASN A 14 14.62 0.48 -4.77
N PHE A 15 14.98 -0.58 -4.05
CA PHE A 15 14.05 -1.30 -3.18
C PHE A 15 13.53 -0.39 -2.05
N TYR A 16 14.41 0.27 -1.31
CA TYR A 16 14.04 1.18 -0.23
C TYR A 16 13.33 2.43 -0.75
N ALA A 17 13.70 2.95 -1.92
CA ALA A 17 12.98 4.06 -2.55
C ALA A 17 11.52 3.69 -2.88
N ARG A 18 11.26 2.43 -3.26
CA ARG A 18 9.91 1.90 -3.53
C ARG A 18 9.14 1.50 -2.27
N TYR A 19 9.87 1.20 -1.19
CA TYR A 19 9.31 0.97 0.14
C TYR A 19 9.21 2.27 0.96
N ASN A 20 9.53 3.41 0.35
CA ASN A 20 9.34 4.71 0.95
C ASN A 20 7.88 5.12 0.75
N PHE A 21 7.15 5.08 1.85
CA PHE A 21 5.76 5.47 1.90
C PHE A 21 5.68 6.78 2.67
N PRO A 22 5.78 7.94 2.01
CA PRO A 22 5.64 9.22 2.70
C PRO A 22 4.30 9.27 3.44
N SER A 23 4.38 9.63 4.72
CA SER A 23 3.25 10.09 5.50
C SER A 23 2.67 11.37 4.88
N PHE A 24 1.42 11.69 5.18
CA PHE A 24 0.85 12.95 4.72
C PHE A 24 1.53 14.18 5.35
N GLU A 25 2.06 14.06 6.57
CA GLU A 25 2.86 15.11 7.18
C GLU A 25 4.14 15.40 6.37
N GLU A 26 4.84 14.35 5.91
CA GLU A 26 6.01 14.48 5.02
C GLU A 26 5.67 15.09 3.66
N LEU A 27 4.42 14.95 3.21
CA LEU A 27 3.90 15.60 1.99
C LEU A 27 3.43 17.04 2.21
N GLY A 28 3.60 17.59 3.42
CA GLY A 28 3.26 18.96 3.77
C GLY A 28 1.83 19.16 4.30
N PHE A 29 1.06 18.08 4.50
CA PHE A 29 -0.27 18.16 5.09
C PHE A 29 -0.18 18.16 6.62
N THR A 30 -0.50 19.30 7.25
CA THR A 30 -0.46 19.46 8.71
C THR A 30 -1.84 19.76 9.29
N ASN A 31 -2.00 19.67 10.62
CA ASN A 31 -3.26 19.96 11.33
C ASN A 31 -4.45 19.08 10.91
N ILE A 32 -4.20 17.81 10.61
CA ILE A 32 -5.22 16.83 10.23
C ILE A 32 -5.97 16.39 11.51
N LYS A 33 -7.28 16.62 11.55
CA LYS A 33 -8.18 16.22 12.64
C LYS A 33 -8.92 14.92 12.34
N ARG A 34 -9.22 14.68 11.06
CA ARG A 34 -9.87 13.47 10.56
C ARG A 34 -9.54 13.27 9.09
N THR A 35 -9.75 12.05 8.61
CA THR A 35 -9.56 11.70 7.21
C THR A 35 -10.88 11.23 6.59
N GLU A 36 -11.10 11.58 5.33
CA GLU A 36 -12.27 11.17 4.55
C GLU A 36 -11.81 10.60 3.20
N LEU A 37 -12.41 9.48 2.81
CA LEU A 37 -12.19 8.86 1.52
C LEU A 37 -13.37 9.17 0.60
N ASP A 38 -13.09 9.83 -0.52
CA ASP A 38 -14.04 10.08 -1.59
C ASP A 38 -13.78 9.07 -2.71
N ILE A 39 -14.74 8.18 -2.97
CA ILE A 39 -14.59 7.15 -4.00
C ILE A 39 -14.97 7.74 -5.35
N VAL A 40 -13.98 7.87 -6.22
CA VAL A 40 -14.11 8.43 -7.57
C VAL A 40 -13.90 7.37 -8.63
N GLU A 41 -14.31 7.69 -9.86
CA GLU A 41 -14.07 6.83 -11.02
C GLU A 41 -12.57 6.66 -11.30
N PRO A 42 -12.12 5.46 -11.70
CA PRO A 42 -10.75 5.24 -12.15
C PRO A 42 -10.34 6.21 -13.27
N PRO A 43 -9.08 6.69 -13.27
CA PRO A 43 -8.55 7.53 -14.33
C PRO A 43 -8.66 6.86 -15.71
N ALA A 44 -9.00 7.65 -16.73
CA ALA A 44 -9.29 7.13 -18.06
C ALA A 44 -8.16 6.29 -18.69
N VAL A 45 -6.91 6.62 -18.34
CA VAL A 45 -5.72 5.87 -18.75
C VAL A 45 -5.75 4.39 -18.33
N LEU A 46 -6.37 4.07 -17.19
CA LEU A 46 -6.51 2.68 -16.72
C LEU A 46 -7.50 1.87 -17.55
N TYR A 47 -8.56 2.49 -18.10
CA TYR A 47 -9.48 1.80 -19.00
C TYR A 47 -8.76 1.31 -20.26
N GLY A 48 -7.85 2.13 -20.81
CA GLY A 48 -7.02 1.75 -21.96
C GLY A 48 -5.96 0.69 -21.66
N LEU A 49 -5.74 0.35 -20.38
CA LEU A 49 -4.78 -0.67 -19.94
C LEU A 49 -5.42 -2.00 -19.56
N LYS A 50 -6.75 -2.04 -19.43
CA LYS A 50 -7.46 -3.19 -18.86
C LYS A 50 -7.10 -4.52 -19.52
N ASN A 51 -7.12 -4.59 -20.85
CA ASN A 51 -6.81 -5.82 -21.56
C ASN A 51 -5.34 -6.25 -21.36
N LEU A 52 -4.40 -5.30 -21.36
CA LEU A 52 -2.99 -5.61 -21.11
C LEU A 52 -2.75 -6.12 -19.68
N ILE A 53 -3.47 -5.56 -18.70
CA ILE A 53 -3.40 -5.99 -17.30
C ILE A 53 -4.01 -7.39 -17.16
N ASP A 54 -5.14 -7.66 -17.83
CA ASP A 54 -5.80 -8.97 -17.81
C ASP A 54 -4.91 -10.05 -18.43
N ASP A 55 -4.33 -9.81 -19.61
CA ASP A 55 -3.40 -10.72 -20.29
C ASP A 55 -2.15 -10.98 -19.43
N PHE A 56 -1.58 -9.93 -18.84
CA PHE A 56 -0.44 -10.05 -17.93
C PHE A 56 -0.79 -10.92 -16.71
N TRP A 57 -1.96 -10.68 -16.12
CA TRP A 57 -2.35 -11.37 -14.90
C TRP A 57 -2.58 -12.87 -15.13
N GLU A 58 -3.14 -13.23 -16.28
CA GLU A 58 -3.29 -14.64 -16.68
C GLU A 58 -1.92 -15.34 -16.73
N GLU A 59 -0.94 -14.74 -17.41
CA GLU A 59 0.43 -15.29 -17.50
C GLU A 59 1.13 -15.33 -16.12
N TYR A 60 1.01 -14.25 -15.34
CA TYR A 60 1.67 -14.13 -14.04
C TYR A 60 1.11 -15.12 -13.01
N SER A 61 -0.22 -15.29 -12.97
CA SER A 61 -0.88 -16.19 -12.02
C SER A 61 -0.67 -17.67 -12.36
N ALA A 62 -0.49 -18.01 -13.64
CA ALA A 62 -0.16 -19.38 -14.07
C ALA A 62 1.16 -19.90 -13.48
N VAL A 63 2.11 -18.99 -13.20
CA VAL A 63 3.43 -19.34 -12.62
C VAL A 63 3.57 -18.96 -11.15
N THR A 64 2.60 -18.24 -10.59
CA THR A 64 2.60 -17.77 -9.20
C THR A 64 1.36 -18.28 -8.48
N SER A 65 1.43 -19.48 -7.89
CA SER A 65 0.28 -20.18 -7.29
C SER A 65 -0.40 -19.45 -6.13
N SER A 66 0.28 -18.50 -5.48
CA SER A 66 -0.26 -17.66 -4.41
C SER A 66 -0.87 -16.33 -4.90
N ALA A 67 -0.83 -16.04 -6.21
CA ALA A 67 -1.32 -14.79 -6.75
C ALA A 67 -2.84 -14.70 -6.69
N THR A 68 -3.36 -13.75 -5.92
CA THR A 68 -4.80 -13.47 -5.81
C THR A 68 -5.13 -12.07 -6.33
N ARG A 69 -6.23 -11.95 -7.08
CA ARG A 69 -6.71 -10.67 -7.62
C ARG A 69 -7.62 -9.97 -6.60
N LYS A 70 -7.02 -9.40 -5.54
CA LYS A 70 -7.74 -8.66 -4.49
C LYS A 70 -8.00 -7.22 -4.92
N GLN A 71 -9.10 -6.61 -4.49
CA GLN A 71 -9.34 -5.18 -4.68
C GLN A 71 -8.41 -4.34 -3.79
N LYS A 72 -8.10 -3.14 -4.26
CA LYS A 72 -7.23 -2.14 -3.63
C LYS A 72 -7.77 -0.74 -3.90
N PHE A 73 -7.40 0.22 -3.04
CA PHE A 73 -7.55 1.63 -3.35
C PHE A 73 -6.32 2.17 -4.07
N GLY A 74 -6.56 2.72 -5.25
CA GLY A 74 -5.60 3.52 -6.01
C GLY A 74 -5.82 5.01 -5.78
N VAL A 75 -4.75 5.78 -5.88
CA VAL A 75 -4.72 7.24 -5.83
C VAL A 75 -3.77 7.76 -6.92
N THR A 76 -4.03 8.97 -7.44
CA THR A 76 -3.18 9.61 -8.44
C THR A 76 -2.31 10.70 -7.81
N GLY A 77 -1.20 10.34 -7.17
CA GLY A 77 -0.33 11.35 -6.58
C GLY A 77 -0.91 12.09 -5.39
N THR A 78 -0.15 13.11 -4.97
CA THR A 78 -0.62 14.18 -4.09
C THR A 78 -1.79 14.96 -4.66
N ASP A 79 -2.00 14.90 -5.99
CA ASP A 79 -3.13 15.56 -6.69
C ASP A 79 -4.50 15.00 -6.21
N SER A 80 -4.51 13.81 -5.62
CA SER A 80 -5.69 13.17 -5.04
C SER A 80 -5.99 13.60 -3.60
N ILE A 81 -5.16 14.44 -2.99
CA ILE A 81 -5.21 14.73 -1.56
C ILE A 81 -5.40 16.23 -1.35
N GLU A 82 -6.38 16.59 -0.54
CA GLU A 82 -6.63 17.97 -0.14
C GLU A 82 -6.87 18.08 1.36
N ASN A 83 -6.37 19.13 2.00
CA ASN A 83 -6.67 19.43 3.39
C ASN A 83 -7.59 20.65 3.45
N ILE A 84 -8.86 20.43 3.83
CA ILE A 84 -9.87 21.46 3.95
C ILE A 84 -10.29 21.56 5.41
N ASN A 85 -9.92 22.66 6.07
CA ASN A 85 -10.28 22.95 7.47
C ASN A 85 -9.88 21.83 8.46
N GLY A 86 -8.74 21.17 8.23
CA GLY A 86 -8.26 20.05 9.05
C GLY A 86 -8.92 18.71 8.73
N VAL A 87 -9.68 18.62 7.65
CA VAL A 87 -10.17 17.36 7.09
C VAL A 87 -9.29 17.02 5.89
N LEU A 88 -8.57 15.92 5.98
CA LEU A 88 -7.82 15.39 4.85
C LEU A 88 -8.76 14.57 3.98
N LYS A 89 -9.13 15.09 2.82
CA LYS A 89 -9.93 14.38 1.82
C LYS A 89 -9.02 13.71 0.82
N ILE A 90 -9.26 12.43 0.59
CA ILE A 90 -8.48 11.59 -0.31
C ILE A 90 -9.43 11.05 -1.38
N ARG A 91 -9.21 11.46 -2.63
CA ARG A 91 -9.93 10.96 -3.80
C ARG A 91 -9.27 9.64 -4.21
N ALA A 92 -9.89 8.53 -3.85
CA ALA A 92 -9.41 7.21 -4.19
C ALA A 92 -10.34 6.55 -5.21
N PHE A 93 -9.80 5.66 -6.03
CA PHE A 93 -10.56 4.84 -6.95
C PHE A 93 -10.29 3.36 -6.66
N GLN A 94 -11.23 2.50 -7.01
CA GLN A 94 -11.04 1.06 -6.88
C GLN A 94 -10.17 0.54 -8.04
N MET A 95 -9.20 -0.30 -7.70
CA MET A 95 -8.42 -1.09 -8.64
C MET A 95 -8.16 -2.47 -8.06
N ASP A 96 -7.41 -3.31 -8.77
CA ASP A 96 -7.03 -4.63 -8.29
C ASP A 96 -5.52 -4.78 -8.11
N HIS A 97 -5.14 -5.81 -7.37
CA HIS A 97 -3.75 -6.18 -7.15
C HIS A 97 -3.02 -6.49 -8.47
N ALA A 98 -3.72 -6.94 -9.52
CA ALA A 98 -3.13 -7.12 -10.84
C ALA A 98 -2.59 -5.80 -11.41
N THR A 99 -3.35 -4.71 -11.27
CA THR A 99 -2.95 -3.35 -11.66
C THR A 99 -1.70 -2.90 -10.89
N THR A 100 -1.65 -3.16 -9.59
CA THR A 100 -0.47 -2.86 -8.75
C THR A 100 0.76 -3.63 -9.21
N VAL A 101 0.64 -4.93 -9.45
CA VAL A 101 1.78 -5.75 -9.92
C VAL A 101 2.21 -5.31 -11.33
N PHE A 102 1.25 -4.97 -12.19
CA PHE A 102 1.50 -4.52 -13.55
C PHE A 102 2.21 -3.15 -13.61
N SER A 103 2.02 -2.27 -12.63
CA SER A 103 2.70 -0.98 -12.62
C SER A 103 4.21 -1.13 -12.34
N GLY A 104 4.60 -2.17 -11.58
CA GLY A 104 5.97 -2.48 -11.23
C GLY A 104 6.78 -3.23 -12.29
N ASP A 105 7.99 -3.65 -11.91
CA ASP A 105 8.94 -4.31 -12.83
C ASP A 105 8.53 -5.74 -13.19
N ARG A 106 7.67 -6.36 -12.38
CA ARG A 106 7.16 -7.73 -12.59
C ARG A 106 6.39 -7.87 -13.91
N ARG A 107 5.89 -6.76 -14.45
CA ARG A 107 5.33 -6.64 -15.81
C ARG A 107 6.28 -7.17 -16.89
N GLY A 108 7.59 -7.03 -16.72
CA GLY A 108 8.58 -7.46 -17.70
C GLY A 108 8.63 -6.61 -18.98
N GLU A 109 9.58 -6.94 -19.86
CA GLU A 109 9.86 -6.17 -21.08
C GLU A 109 8.73 -6.29 -22.11
N LYS A 110 8.18 -7.50 -22.31
CA LYS A 110 7.08 -7.80 -23.24
C LYS A 110 5.93 -6.79 -23.12
N TYR A 111 5.45 -6.55 -21.92
CA TYR A 111 4.32 -5.65 -21.69
C TYR A 111 4.78 -4.18 -21.61
N THR A 112 6.02 -3.90 -21.23
CA THR A 112 6.57 -2.54 -21.18
C THR A 112 6.65 -1.89 -22.57
N THR A 113 6.96 -2.67 -23.61
CA THR A 113 7.03 -2.17 -25.00
C THR A 113 5.65 -1.89 -25.61
N LEU A 114 4.58 -2.45 -25.05
CA LEU A 114 3.20 -2.21 -25.48
C LEU A 114 2.58 -0.94 -24.88
N LEU A 115 3.22 -0.33 -23.88
CA LEU A 115 2.75 0.89 -23.24
C LEU A 115 3.10 2.13 -24.06
N THR A 116 2.12 3.01 -24.24
CA THR A 116 2.39 4.38 -24.67
C THR A 116 3.20 5.13 -23.61
N THR A 117 3.88 6.22 -24.01
CA THR A 117 4.64 7.08 -23.09
C THR A 117 3.78 7.56 -21.91
N SER A 118 2.56 8.04 -22.19
CA SER A 118 1.66 8.55 -21.15
C SER A 118 1.16 7.46 -20.20
N GLN A 119 0.90 6.24 -20.69
CA GLN A 119 0.55 5.11 -19.83
C GLN A 119 1.71 4.71 -18.92
N ARG A 120 2.92 4.67 -19.47
CA ARG A 120 4.13 4.35 -18.71
C ARG A 120 4.39 5.40 -17.63
N GLU A 121 4.31 6.68 -17.99
CA GLU A 121 4.45 7.79 -17.06
C GLU A 121 3.40 7.72 -15.94
N PHE A 122 2.13 7.49 -16.29
CA PHE A 122 1.07 7.34 -15.30
C PHE A 122 1.35 6.20 -14.32
N LEU A 123 1.65 5.00 -14.81
CA LEU A 123 1.90 3.82 -13.98
C LEU A 123 3.12 4.00 -13.07
N GLN A 124 4.16 4.71 -13.53
CA GLN A 124 5.42 4.87 -12.80
C GLN A 124 5.42 6.05 -11.82
N THR A 125 4.69 7.12 -12.12
CA THR A 125 4.83 8.39 -11.39
C THR A 125 3.55 8.89 -10.74
N LYS A 126 2.39 8.46 -11.23
CA LYS A 126 1.08 8.93 -10.76
C LYS A 126 0.32 7.87 -9.99
N LEU A 127 0.37 6.61 -10.44
CA LEU A 127 -0.35 5.53 -9.79
C LEU A 127 0.33 5.14 -8.48
N ALA A 128 -0.41 5.24 -7.39
CA ALA A 128 -0.02 4.67 -6.12
C ALA A 128 -1.20 3.96 -5.46
N THR A 129 -0.86 3.17 -4.46
CA THR A 129 -1.79 2.43 -3.62
C THR A 129 -1.89 3.10 -2.25
N LEU A 130 -3.08 3.06 -1.65
CA LEU A 130 -3.31 3.63 -0.33
C LEU A 130 -3.02 2.59 0.76
N GLY A 131 -2.07 2.89 1.64
CA GLY A 131 -1.64 2.03 2.73
C GLY A 131 -1.81 2.67 4.11
N VAL A 132 -1.50 1.89 5.13
CA VAL A 132 -1.48 2.33 6.53
C VAL A 132 -0.26 1.76 7.26
N ILE A 133 0.24 2.49 8.25
CA ILE A 133 1.20 2.00 9.23
C ILE A 133 0.74 2.39 10.63
N GLY A 134 1.01 1.50 11.57
CA GLY A 134 0.80 1.71 12.99
C GLY A 134 2.11 1.86 13.68
N ILE A 135 2.28 2.99 14.37
CA ILE A 135 3.31 3.10 15.39
C ILE A 135 2.68 2.67 16.69
N THR A 136 2.88 1.40 17.02
CA THR A 136 2.25 0.75 18.18
C THR A 136 3.22 0.70 19.34
N GLN A 137 2.79 1.18 20.50
CA GLN A 137 3.60 1.16 21.72
C GLN A 137 2.87 0.49 22.88
N ASP A 138 3.65 -0.18 23.73
CA ASP A 138 3.17 -0.59 25.05
C ASP A 138 3.33 0.53 26.09
N TYR A 139 2.83 0.28 27.30
CA TYR A 139 2.92 1.23 28.43
C TYR A 139 4.36 1.58 28.86
N ALA A 140 5.34 0.76 28.50
CA ALA A 140 6.75 0.99 28.80
C ALA A 140 7.43 1.78 27.67
N GLY A 141 6.70 2.20 26.64
CA GLY A 141 7.22 2.93 25.49
C GLY A 141 7.98 2.06 24.49
N ARG A 142 7.83 0.74 24.55
CA ARG A 142 8.45 -0.19 23.59
C ARG A 142 7.59 -0.31 22.35
N TYR A 143 8.22 -0.32 21.18
CA TYR A 143 7.53 -0.44 19.89
C TYR A 143 7.26 -1.89 19.50
N LEU A 144 6.09 -2.14 18.93
CA LEU A 144 5.77 -3.42 18.32
C LEU A 144 6.37 -3.52 16.92
N VAL A 145 7.21 -4.53 16.72
CA VAL A 145 7.88 -4.79 15.44
C VAL A 145 7.76 -6.26 15.06
N GLY A 146 7.48 -6.51 13.79
CA GLY A 146 7.38 -7.83 13.18
C GLY A 146 8.66 -8.23 12.48
N THR A 147 8.78 -9.51 12.16
CA THR A 147 9.77 -10.00 11.20
C THR A 147 9.03 -10.49 9.97
N LYS A 148 9.36 -9.91 8.81
CA LYS A 148 8.76 -10.29 7.54
C LYS A 148 9.03 -11.75 7.24
N ALA A 149 7.96 -12.52 7.07
CA ALA A 149 8.04 -13.92 6.70
C ALA A 149 8.48 -14.09 5.23
N GLY A 150 9.03 -15.26 4.90
CA GLY A 150 9.32 -15.66 3.53
C GLY A 150 10.80 -15.89 3.24
N THR A 151 11.07 -16.55 2.11
CA THR A 151 12.41 -16.89 1.64
C THR A 151 12.98 -15.87 0.64
N ARG A 152 12.22 -14.81 0.35
CA ARG A 152 12.65 -13.72 -0.55
C ARG A 152 13.76 -12.90 0.12
N ILE A 153 14.42 -12.05 -0.68
CA ILE A 153 15.48 -11.16 -0.20
C ILE A 153 15.06 -10.20 0.93
N THR A 154 13.75 -9.95 1.07
CA THR A 154 13.16 -9.11 2.12
C THR A 154 12.71 -9.89 3.35
N GLY A 155 12.74 -11.21 3.30
CA GLY A 155 12.46 -12.08 4.44
C GLY A 155 13.46 -11.82 5.56
N GLY A 156 12.98 -11.77 6.80
CA GLY A 156 13.83 -11.47 7.96
C GLY A 156 13.94 -9.98 8.31
N LEU A 157 13.53 -9.07 7.41
CA LEU A 157 13.52 -7.63 7.71
C LEU A 157 12.53 -7.32 8.84
N LYS A 158 12.88 -6.31 9.64
CA LYS A 158 12.02 -5.80 10.71
C LYS A 158 11.12 -4.71 10.16
N GLU A 159 9.83 -4.79 10.46
CA GLU A 159 8.85 -3.78 10.09
C GLU A 159 7.98 -3.39 11.30
N PRO A 160 7.53 -2.14 11.39
CA PRO A 160 6.58 -1.74 12.42
C PRO A 160 5.26 -2.47 12.20
N LEU A 161 4.61 -2.88 13.29
CA LEU A 161 3.30 -3.48 13.24
C LEU A 161 2.25 -2.61 13.93
N PRO A 162 1.02 -2.54 13.39
CA PRO A 162 0.63 -3.20 12.15
C PRO A 162 0.95 -2.40 10.89
N MET A 163 1.11 -3.08 9.75
CA MET A 163 1.39 -2.44 8.47
C MET A 163 0.65 -3.16 7.34
N GLY A 164 -0.03 -2.40 6.48
CA GLY A 164 -0.65 -3.01 5.31
C GLY A 164 -1.43 -2.05 4.45
N MET A 165 -2.42 -2.59 3.74
CA MET A 165 -3.15 -1.87 2.71
C MET A 165 -4.59 -1.62 3.14
N VAL A 166 -5.13 -0.45 2.79
CA VAL A 166 -6.55 -0.17 3.02
C VAL A 166 -7.38 -1.08 2.10
N ASP A 167 -8.14 -2.00 2.69
CA ASP A 167 -8.96 -2.99 1.97
C ASP A 167 -10.40 -2.47 1.75
N PRO A 168 -10.83 -2.26 0.49
CA PRO A 168 -12.19 -1.80 0.17
C PRO A 168 -13.33 -2.65 0.73
N HIS A 169 -13.10 -3.95 0.95
CA HIS A 169 -14.14 -4.88 1.39
C HIS A 169 -14.34 -4.93 2.90
N LYS A 170 -13.36 -4.43 3.67
CA LYS A 170 -13.35 -4.53 5.14
C LYS A 170 -13.66 -3.21 5.84
N MET A 171 -14.17 -2.21 5.10
CA MET A 171 -14.48 -0.89 5.66
C MET A 171 -15.96 -0.78 6.04
N PRO A 172 -16.28 -0.60 7.33
CA PRO A 172 -17.63 -0.26 7.75
C PRO A 172 -18.01 1.13 7.22
N VAL A 173 -19.26 1.29 6.79
CA VAL A 173 -19.80 2.60 6.39
C VAL A 173 -19.70 3.58 7.57
N GLY A 174 -19.10 4.75 7.35
CA GLY A 174 -18.98 5.81 8.35
C GLY A 174 -17.79 5.70 9.31
N PHE A 175 -16.91 4.71 9.14
CA PHE A 175 -15.64 4.61 9.86
C PHE A 175 -14.48 5.21 9.07
N ASP A 176 -13.46 5.71 9.79
CA ASP A 176 -12.20 6.12 9.18
C ASP A 176 -11.53 4.88 8.55
N PRO A 177 -11.23 4.91 7.24
CA PRO A 177 -10.68 3.78 6.49
C PRO A 177 -9.29 3.37 7.00
N PHE A 178 -8.51 4.30 7.53
CA PHE A 178 -7.17 4.04 8.05
C PHE A 178 -7.23 3.39 9.41
N ILE A 179 -8.12 3.86 10.29
CA ILE A 179 -8.32 3.20 11.60
C ILE A 179 -8.84 1.77 11.39
N SER A 180 -9.82 1.59 10.52
CA SER A 180 -10.39 0.27 10.24
C SER A 180 -9.34 -0.67 9.62
N GLY A 181 -8.59 -0.19 8.61
CA GLY A 181 -7.51 -0.94 7.99
C GLY A 181 -6.44 -1.34 9.02
N LEU A 182 -6.03 -0.40 9.87
CA LEU A 182 -5.01 -0.63 10.87
C LEU A 182 -5.41 -1.65 11.94
N LEU A 183 -6.66 -1.62 12.40
CA LEU A 183 -7.18 -2.61 13.35
C LEU A 183 -7.26 -4.01 12.73
N ASN A 184 -7.59 -4.10 11.45
CA ASN A 184 -7.59 -5.37 10.72
C ASN A 184 -6.17 -5.92 10.58
N GLU A 185 -5.21 -5.10 10.14
CA GLU A 185 -3.80 -5.51 10.01
C GLU A 185 -3.22 -5.90 11.38
N LEU A 186 -3.54 -5.16 12.46
CA LEU A 186 -3.15 -5.56 13.83
C LEU A 186 -3.61 -6.96 14.15
N ASN A 187 -4.87 -7.26 13.82
CA ASN A 187 -5.41 -8.56 14.11
C ASN A 187 -4.80 -9.66 13.25
N GLU A 188 -4.64 -9.43 11.96
CA GLU A 188 -4.09 -10.41 11.02
C GLU A 188 -2.63 -10.74 11.31
N GLU A 189 -1.82 -9.74 11.69
CA GLU A 189 -0.38 -9.91 11.90
C GLU A 189 -0.03 -10.39 13.31
N THR A 190 -0.87 -10.10 14.31
CA THR A 190 -0.53 -10.31 15.73
C THR A 190 -1.57 -11.08 16.54
N GLY A 191 -2.81 -11.21 16.03
CA GLY A 191 -3.94 -11.73 16.79
C GLY A 191 -4.45 -10.81 17.89
N LEU A 192 -3.87 -9.61 18.05
CA LEU A 192 -4.33 -8.63 19.04
C LEU A 192 -5.64 -7.96 18.57
N TYR A 193 -6.48 -7.62 19.55
CA TYR A 193 -7.71 -6.86 19.32
C TYR A 193 -7.71 -5.65 20.24
N LEU A 194 -7.92 -4.46 19.67
CA LEU A 194 -8.18 -3.26 20.46
C LEU A 194 -9.67 -3.14 20.70
N THR A 195 -10.16 -3.68 21.82
CA THR A 195 -11.50 -3.33 22.31
C THR A 195 -11.43 -1.97 22.98
N SER A 196 -12.34 -1.07 22.65
CA SER A 196 -12.46 0.27 23.25
C SER A 196 -12.74 0.26 24.77
N SER A 197 -12.88 -0.92 25.40
CA SER A 197 -13.06 -1.11 26.83
C SER A 197 -11.80 -1.68 27.50
N SER A 198 -11.04 -0.79 28.16
CA SER A 198 -10.23 -1.01 29.38
C SER A 198 -9.56 -2.39 29.58
N GLY A 199 -8.23 -2.45 29.40
CA GLY A 199 -7.43 -3.49 30.07
C GLY A 199 -6.03 -3.76 29.52
N GLN A 200 -5.77 -3.52 28.24
CA GLN A 200 -4.42 -3.65 27.67
C GLN A 200 -3.97 -2.29 27.12
N ALA A 201 -2.97 -1.72 27.79
CA ALA A 201 -2.42 -0.40 27.50
C ALA A 201 -1.55 -0.46 26.24
N LEU A 202 -2.21 -0.39 25.09
CA LEU A 202 -1.59 -0.29 23.78
C LEU A 202 -2.12 0.98 23.11
N SER A 203 -1.23 1.90 22.79
CA SER A 203 -1.57 3.07 21.97
C SER A 203 -1.25 2.78 20.52
N LEU A 204 -2.18 3.15 19.63
CA LEU A 204 -2.06 2.94 18.21
C LEU A 204 -2.25 4.29 17.51
N ARG A 205 -1.19 4.79 16.89
CA ARG A 205 -1.27 5.94 15.97
C ARG A 205 -1.32 5.40 14.55
N ALA A 206 -2.41 5.70 13.86
CA ALA A 206 -2.49 5.49 12.42
C ALA A 206 -1.70 6.58 11.72
N ASP A 207 -0.78 6.17 10.85
CA ASP A 207 -0.17 7.05 9.88
C ASP A 207 -0.53 6.56 8.47
N PRO A 208 -1.41 7.29 7.78
CA PRO A 208 -1.79 6.94 6.42
C PRO A 208 -0.63 7.17 5.45
N ARG A 209 -0.49 6.26 4.49
CA ARG A 209 0.71 6.16 3.65
C ARG A 209 0.39 6.10 2.16
N TYR A 210 1.24 6.75 1.38
CA TYR A 210 1.16 6.81 -0.07
C TYR A 210 2.38 6.11 -0.69
N GLY A 211 2.22 5.20 -1.65
CA GLY A 211 3.38 4.60 -2.34
C GLY A 211 2.98 3.62 -3.45
N SER A 212 3.93 3.22 -4.30
CA SER A 212 3.72 2.27 -5.41
C SER A 212 3.58 0.81 -4.96
N GLY A 213 3.12 0.59 -3.73
CA GLY A 213 3.35 -0.59 -2.90
C GLY A 213 3.39 -1.93 -3.64
N GLU A 214 4.49 -2.68 -3.48
CA GLU A 214 4.46 -4.12 -3.72
C GLU A 214 3.93 -4.81 -2.47
N ASP A 215 2.74 -5.40 -2.54
CA ASP A 215 2.33 -6.35 -1.51
C ASP A 215 3.24 -7.58 -1.54
N SER A 216 3.77 -7.88 -0.36
CA SER A 216 4.48 -9.12 -0.08
C SER A 216 3.53 -10.31 -0.09
N ASN A 217 3.79 -11.24 -1.01
CA ASN A 217 3.48 -12.67 -0.86
C ASN A 217 4.73 -13.46 -1.22
#